data_AF-A0A7C4YD32-F1
#
_entry.id   AF-A0A7C4YD32-F1
#
_cell.length_a   1.000
_cell.length_b   1.000
_cell.length_c   1.000
_cell.angle_alpha   90.00
_cell.angle_beta   90.00
_cell.angle_gamma   90.00
#
_symmetry.space_group_name_H-M   'P 1'
#
loop_
_entity.id
_entity.type
_entity.pdbx_description
1 polymer ?
#
loop_
_entity_poly.entity_id
_entity_poly.type
_entity_poly.pdbx_seq_one_letter_code
_entity_poly.pdbx_strand_id
1 'polypeptide(L)'
;MQKNLTLKLLPSEAASDTTIKDYIASSEVLNPSSVSGYIINKHSIDARGKQVWINLSVTAFVNEPFHQRELQSFTFQQVEKAEKKVIIIGAGPAGLFAALQLIEKGIKPIILERGKDVRARRRDLAILNKQGEVNPDSNYCFGEGGAGTYSDGKLYTRSSKRGDINRILNLFVHFGAEEKILYESHPHIGTNKLPHIITAMRHKITECGGEFLFEKKVTDFIITNEKITGVRTG
;
A
#
# COMPACT_ATOMS: atom_id res chain seq x y z
N MET A 1 -9.77 29.04 -10.94
CA MET A 1 -10.87 28.16 -10.49
C MET A 1 -10.56 26.72 -10.86
N GLN A 2 -10.94 25.78 -9.99
CA GLN A 2 -10.78 24.36 -10.22
C GLN A 2 -12.00 23.81 -10.99
N LYS A 3 -11.76 22.93 -11.97
CA LYS A 3 -12.80 22.31 -12.80
C LYS A 3 -12.66 20.78 -12.79
N ASN A 4 -13.75 20.07 -12.53
CA ASN A 4 -13.78 18.62 -12.57
C ASN A 4 -14.27 18.13 -13.93
N LEU A 5 -13.44 17.36 -14.64
CA LEU A 5 -13.67 16.95 -16.02
C LEU A 5 -13.52 15.44 -16.18
N THR A 6 -14.21 14.89 -17.17
CA THR A 6 -13.98 13.52 -17.63
C THR A 6 -13.51 13.56 -19.09
N LEU A 7 -12.34 13.00 -19.34
CA LEU A 7 -11.71 12.95 -20.65
C LEU A 7 -11.72 11.51 -21.16
N LYS A 8 -11.95 11.34 -22.46
CA LYS A 8 -11.84 10.06 -23.15
C LYS A 8 -10.81 10.21 -24.27
N LEU A 9 -9.71 9.49 -24.13
CA LEU A 9 -8.47 9.68 -24.89
C LEU A 9 -8.00 8.36 -25.48
N LEU A 10 -7.27 8.41 -26.59
CA LEU A 10 -6.48 7.28 -27.06
C LEU A 10 -5.30 7.03 -26.09
N PRO A 11 -4.78 5.80 -25.99
CA PRO A 11 -3.63 5.50 -25.13
C PRO A 11 -2.40 6.38 -25.38
N SER A 12 -2.12 6.72 -26.65
CA SER A 12 -1.02 7.61 -27.02
C SER A 12 -1.25 9.06 -26.59
N GLU A 13 -2.50 9.52 -26.57
CA GLU A 13 -2.87 10.87 -26.13
C GLU A 13 -2.83 10.98 -24.61
N ALA A 14 -3.32 9.97 -23.89
CA ALA A 14 -3.29 9.90 -22.44
C ALA A 14 -1.86 9.78 -21.85
N ALA A 15 -0.87 9.43 -22.67
CA ALA A 15 0.54 9.42 -22.28
C ALA A 15 1.22 10.81 -22.38
N SER A 16 0.52 11.82 -22.92
CA SER A 16 1.06 13.15 -23.18
C SER A 16 0.40 14.21 -22.28
N ASP A 17 1.18 14.81 -21.38
CA ASP A 17 0.71 15.89 -20.50
C ASP A 17 0.16 17.09 -21.29
N THR A 18 0.85 17.45 -22.38
CA THR A 18 0.42 18.54 -23.28
C THR A 18 -0.94 18.23 -23.89
N THR A 19 -1.11 17.01 -24.41
CA THR A 19 -2.36 16.60 -25.04
C THR A 19 -3.51 16.58 -24.03
N ILE A 20 -3.27 16.12 -22.79
CA ILE A 20 -4.30 16.16 -21.74
C ILE A 20 -4.72 17.60 -21.45
N LYS A 21 -3.77 18.55 -21.33
CA LYS A 21 -4.08 19.97 -21.14
C LYS A 21 -4.87 20.57 -22.30
N ASP A 22 -4.55 20.19 -23.54
CA ASP A 22 -5.28 20.64 -24.73
C ASP A 22 -6.73 20.14 -24.71
N TYR A 23 -6.96 18.88 -24.33
CA TYR A 23 -8.31 18.32 -24.17
C TYR A 23 -9.08 19.01 -23.04
N ILE A 24 -8.44 19.30 -21.90
CA ILE A 24 -9.02 20.07 -20.79
C ILE A 24 -9.48 21.44 -21.29
N ALA A 25 -8.57 22.18 -21.95
CA ALA A 25 -8.86 23.52 -22.43
C ALA A 25 -9.98 23.51 -23.47
N SER A 26 -9.95 22.57 -24.42
CA SER A 26 -10.98 22.43 -25.46
C SER A 26 -12.35 22.09 -24.88
N SER A 27 -12.41 21.23 -23.85
CA SER A 27 -13.68 20.84 -23.23
C SER A 27 -14.40 22.00 -22.54
N GLU A 28 -13.66 23.05 -22.16
CA GLU A 28 -14.18 24.22 -21.45
C GLU A 28 -14.14 25.51 -22.29
N VAL A 29 -13.82 25.41 -23.59
CA VAL A 29 -13.66 26.56 -24.50
C VAL A 29 -12.65 27.58 -23.97
N LEU A 30 -11.52 27.08 -23.46
CA LEU A 30 -10.43 27.87 -22.88
C LEU A 30 -9.18 27.83 -23.74
N ASN A 31 -8.27 28.78 -23.53
CA ASN A 31 -6.91 28.72 -24.08
C ASN A 31 -6.08 27.69 -23.26
N PRO A 32 -5.31 26.77 -23.89
CA PRO A 32 -4.43 25.85 -23.17
C PRO A 32 -3.51 26.51 -22.14
N SER A 33 -3.04 27.74 -22.39
CA SER A 33 -2.20 28.49 -21.45
C SER A 33 -2.89 28.87 -20.14
N SER A 34 -4.23 28.85 -20.11
CA SER A 34 -5.01 29.08 -18.89
C SER A 34 -5.03 27.89 -17.95
N VAL A 35 -4.64 26.69 -18.41
CA VAL A 35 -4.58 25.46 -17.61
C VAL A 35 -3.19 25.33 -17.01
N SER A 36 -3.04 25.68 -15.73
CA SER A 36 -1.76 25.62 -15.03
C SER A 36 -1.33 24.19 -14.68
N GLY A 37 -2.30 23.29 -14.51
CA GLY A 37 -2.07 21.88 -14.21
C GLY A 37 -3.36 21.12 -13.92
N TYR A 38 -3.25 19.84 -13.60
CA TYR A 38 -4.39 19.01 -13.23
C TYR A 38 -3.97 17.87 -12.29
N ILE A 39 -4.94 17.37 -11.52
CA ILE A 39 -4.81 16.16 -10.71
C ILE A 39 -5.68 15.07 -11.36
N ILE A 40 -5.10 13.89 -11.61
CA ILE A 40 -5.88 12.72 -12.02
C ILE A 40 -6.55 12.12 -10.79
N ASN A 41 -7.88 12.07 -10.80
CA ASN A 41 -8.71 11.48 -9.76
C ASN A 41 -9.10 10.03 -10.07
N LYS A 42 -9.21 9.69 -11.36
CA LYS A 42 -9.49 8.32 -11.81
C LYS A 42 -8.81 8.06 -13.15
N HIS A 43 -8.23 6.88 -13.30
CA HIS A 43 -7.65 6.37 -14.54
C HIS A 43 -8.16 4.96 -14.80
N SER A 44 -8.85 4.77 -15.93
CA SER A 44 -9.41 3.48 -16.31
C SER A 44 -9.31 3.22 -17.81
N ILE A 45 -9.27 1.95 -18.18
CA ILE A 45 -9.12 1.50 -19.57
C ILE A 45 -10.45 0.88 -20.01
N ASP A 46 -10.98 1.29 -21.16
CA ASP A 46 -12.07 0.61 -21.86
C ASP A 46 -11.52 -0.11 -23.08
N ALA A 47 -11.39 -1.44 -22.97
CA ALA A 47 -10.88 -2.32 -24.01
C ALA A 47 -11.98 -3.27 -24.56
N ARG A 48 -13.26 -2.91 -24.43
CA ARG A 48 -14.39 -3.74 -24.90
C ARG A 48 -14.60 -3.71 -26.41
N GLY A 49 -14.18 -2.63 -27.07
CA GLY A 49 -14.27 -2.45 -28.52
C GLY A 49 -12.94 -2.67 -29.23
N LYS A 50 -12.95 -2.57 -30.57
CA LYS A 50 -11.72 -2.61 -31.39
C LYS A 50 -10.74 -1.49 -31.02
N GLN A 51 -11.27 -0.30 -30.73
CA GLN A 51 -10.49 0.84 -30.26
C GLN A 51 -10.42 0.82 -28.73
N VAL A 52 -9.20 0.80 -28.19
CA VAL A 52 -8.95 0.97 -26.76
C VAL A 52 -9.03 2.45 -26.41
N TRP A 53 -9.71 2.75 -25.31
CA TRP A 53 -9.84 4.11 -24.76
C TRP A 53 -9.32 4.19 -23.34
N ILE A 54 -8.72 5.31 -23.00
CA ILE A 54 -8.39 5.72 -21.65
C ILE A 54 -9.44 6.73 -21.18
N ASN A 55 -10.05 6.48 -20.03
CA ASN A 55 -10.95 7.41 -19.37
C ASN A 55 -10.25 8.01 -18.16
N LEU A 56 -10.08 9.32 -18.16
CA LEU A 56 -9.52 10.10 -17.07
C LEU A 56 -10.62 10.93 -16.41
N SER A 57 -10.71 10.91 -15.09
CA SER A 57 -11.40 11.97 -14.34
C SER A 57 -10.32 12.86 -13.73
N VAL A 58 -10.39 14.16 -13.98
CA VAL A 58 -9.35 15.12 -13.56
C VAL A 58 -9.94 16.32 -12.84
N THR A 59 -9.18 16.91 -11.92
CA THR A 59 -9.41 18.26 -11.41
C THR A 59 -8.37 19.18 -12.04
N ALA A 60 -8.81 20.03 -12.96
CA ALA A 60 -7.96 21.01 -13.66
C ALA A 60 -7.92 22.34 -12.91
N PHE A 61 -6.74 22.97 -12.87
CA PHE A 61 -6.51 24.28 -12.27
C PHE A 61 -6.47 25.31 -13.40
N VAL A 62 -7.44 26.23 -13.44
CA VAL A 62 -7.61 27.20 -14.52
C VAL A 62 -7.47 28.61 -13.99
N ASN A 63 -6.57 29.41 -14.56
CA ASN A 63 -6.27 30.78 -14.12
C ASN A 63 -5.95 30.87 -12.62
N GLU A 64 -5.37 29.81 -12.05
CA GLU A 64 -4.87 29.75 -10.68
C GLU A 64 -3.60 28.89 -10.64
N PRO A 65 -2.74 29.03 -9.61
CA PRO A 65 -1.59 28.15 -9.45
C PRO A 65 -1.98 26.66 -9.35
N PHE A 66 -1.19 25.80 -9.97
CA PHE A 66 -1.34 24.36 -9.78
C PHE A 66 -0.89 23.96 -8.37
N HIS A 67 -1.70 23.16 -7.69
CA HIS A 67 -1.36 22.53 -6.42
C HIS A 67 -1.23 21.02 -6.62
N GLN A 68 -0.15 20.42 -6.09
CA GLN A 68 0.00 18.98 -6.08
C GLN A 68 -1.06 18.31 -5.21
N ARG A 69 -1.31 17.03 -5.47
CA ARG A 69 -2.24 16.22 -4.66
C ARG A 69 -1.78 16.24 -3.20
N GLU A 70 -2.67 16.66 -2.31
CA GLU A 70 -2.45 16.51 -0.88
C GLU A 70 -2.53 15.02 -0.50
N LEU A 71 -1.44 14.50 0.04
CA LEU A 71 -1.37 13.14 0.56
C LEU A 71 -1.85 13.11 2.01
N GLN A 72 -2.54 12.03 2.39
CA GLN A 72 -2.94 11.84 3.77
C GLN A 72 -1.71 11.73 4.68
N SER A 73 -1.68 12.53 5.74
CA SER A 73 -0.64 12.45 6.77
C SER A 73 -1.01 11.41 7.83
N PHE A 74 0.03 10.78 8.40
CA PHE A 74 -0.11 9.77 9.45
C PHE A 74 0.77 10.16 10.64
N THR A 75 0.20 10.12 11.84
CA THR A 75 0.91 10.43 13.08
C THR A 75 1.11 9.15 13.87
N PHE A 76 2.35 8.69 13.94
CA PHE A 76 2.73 7.49 14.70
C PHE A 76 3.30 7.89 16.06
N GLN A 77 2.70 7.39 17.15
CA GLN A 77 3.11 7.74 18.51
C GLN A 77 4.34 6.96 18.97
N GLN A 78 5.08 7.49 19.93
CA GLN A 78 6.14 6.75 20.63
C GLN A 78 5.52 5.85 21.70
N VAL A 79 5.58 4.54 21.49
CA VAL A 79 4.91 3.52 22.31
C VAL A 79 5.88 2.64 23.12
N GLU A 80 7.18 2.96 23.14
CA GLU A 80 8.18 2.18 23.87
C GLU A 80 7.82 1.97 25.36
N LYS A 81 7.26 3.02 25.98
CA LYS A 81 6.78 3.02 27.38
C LYS A 81 5.26 2.91 27.51
N ALA A 82 4.55 2.48 26.46
CA ALA A 82 3.10 2.35 26.52
C ALA A 82 2.69 1.28 27.55
N GLU A 83 1.67 1.59 28.35
CA GLU A 83 1.12 0.67 29.35
C GLU A 83 0.47 -0.55 28.69
N LYS A 84 -0.20 -0.34 27.56
CA LYS A 84 -0.93 -1.38 26.83
C LYS A 84 -0.05 -1.99 25.75
N LYS A 85 0.02 -3.32 25.75
CA LYS A 85 0.73 -4.12 24.74
C LYS A 85 -0.23 -5.09 24.08
N VAL A 86 -0.05 -5.34 22.78
CA VAL A 86 -0.85 -6.30 22.02
C VAL A 86 0.08 -7.19 21.21
N ILE A 87 -0.12 -8.51 21.32
CA ILE A 87 0.57 -9.49 20.49
C ILE A 87 -0.17 -9.63 19.16
N ILE A 88 0.57 -9.50 18.06
CA ILE A 88 0.09 -9.76 16.70
C ILE A 88 0.80 -11.01 16.19
N ILE A 89 0.04 -11.98 15.69
CA ILE A 89 0.57 -13.21 15.12
C ILE A 89 0.54 -13.09 13.59
N GLY A 90 1.72 -13.00 13.00
CA GLY A 90 1.96 -12.86 11.56
C GLY A 90 2.34 -11.42 11.16
N ALA A 91 3.42 -11.28 10.40
CA ALA A 91 3.90 -10.03 9.83
C ALA A 91 3.44 -9.82 8.37
N GLY A 92 2.29 -10.38 8.00
CA GLY A 92 1.63 -10.10 6.72
C GLY A 92 0.95 -8.72 6.68
N PRO A 93 0.27 -8.36 5.57
CA PRO A 93 -0.37 -7.04 5.45
C PRO A 93 -1.32 -6.74 6.61
N ALA A 94 -2.17 -7.69 6.99
CA ALA A 94 -3.10 -7.52 8.11
C ALA A 94 -2.37 -7.20 9.44
N GLY A 95 -1.29 -7.92 9.75
CA GLY A 95 -0.51 -7.69 10.97
C GLY A 95 0.23 -6.35 10.95
N LEU A 96 0.81 -5.97 9.82
CA LEU A 96 1.51 -4.70 9.66
C LEU A 96 0.57 -3.50 9.77
N PHE A 97 -0.59 -3.54 9.11
CA PHE A 97 -1.59 -2.47 9.21
C PHE A 97 -2.22 -2.40 10.61
N ALA A 98 -2.43 -3.54 11.27
CA ALA A 98 -2.87 -3.55 12.67
C ALA A 98 -1.82 -2.91 13.60
N ALA A 99 -0.53 -3.24 13.41
CA ALA A 99 0.55 -2.65 14.21
C ALA A 99 0.63 -1.13 14.05
N LEU A 100 0.57 -0.62 12.80
CA LEU A 100 0.55 0.82 12.54
C LEU A 100 -0.65 1.49 13.21
N GLN A 101 -1.84 0.89 13.13
CA GLN A 101 -3.05 1.44 13.75
C GLN A 101 -3.00 1.40 15.30
N LEU A 102 -2.36 0.39 15.89
CA LEU A 102 -2.12 0.34 17.34
C LEU A 102 -1.17 1.46 17.79
N ILE A 103 -0.11 1.71 17.01
CA ILE A 103 0.83 2.81 17.27
C ILE A 103 0.14 4.17 17.16
N GLU A 104 -0.71 4.39 16.17
CA GLU A 104 -1.56 5.60 16.07
C GLU A 104 -2.45 5.79 17.31
N LYS A 105 -2.77 4.71 18.02
CA LYS A 105 -3.58 4.69 19.26
C LYS A 105 -2.75 4.66 20.54
N GLY A 106 -1.42 4.75 20.45
CA GLY A 106 -0.54 4.73 21.63
C GLY A 106 -0.39 3.36 22.29
N ILE A 107 -0.66 2.26 21.56
CA ILE A 107 -0.57 0.88 22.05
C ILE A 107 0.66 0.23 21.42
N LYS A 108 1.48 -0.46 22.23
CA LYS A 108 2.71 -1.11 21.76
C LYS A 108 2.40 -2.47 21.10
N PRO A 109 2.64 -2.65 19.79
CA PRO A 109 2.48 -3.95 19.15
C PRO A 109 3.75 -4.81 19.34
N ILE A 110 3.56 -6.10 19.57
CA ILE A 110 4.60 -7.13 19.55
C ILE A 110 4.23 -8.12 18.46
N ILE A 111 4.94 -8.11 17.35
CA ILE A 111 4.65 -8.92 16.17
C ILE A 111 5.50 -10.19 16.22
N LEU A 112 4.84 -11.35 16.19
CA LEU A 112 5.47 -12.66 16.08
C LEU A 112 5.32 -13.16 14.64
N GLU A 113 6.42 -13.48 13.98
CA GLU A 113 6.40 -14.03 12.62
C GLU A 113 7.19 -15.33 12.57
N ARG A 114 6.59 -16.37 11.98
CA ARG A 114 7.24 -17.69 11.89
C ARG A 114 8.42 -17.68 10.92
N GLY A 115 8.34 -16.89 9.86
CA GLY A 115 9.41 -16.77 8.88
C GLY A 115 10.41 -15.68 9.21
N LYS A 116 11.28 -15.42 8.24
CA LYS A 116 12.39 -14.47 8.38
C LYS A 116 12.04 -13.07 7.90
N ASP A 117 12.90 -12.11 8.23
CA ASP A 117 12.89 -10.77 7.63
C ASP A 117 13.04 -10.84 6.10
N VAL A 118 12.64 -9.78 5.40
CA VAL A 118 12.65 -9.70 3.93
C VAL A 118 14.02 -10.06 3.33
N ARG A 119 15.13 -9.62 3.92
CA ARG A 119 16.47 -9.85 3.36
C ARG A 119 16.90 -11.29 3.53
N ALA A 120 16.67 -11.88 4.70
CA ALA A 120 16.97 -13.28 4.96
C ALA A 120 16.05 -14.21 4.16
N ARG A 121 14.75 -13.92 4.12
CA ARG A 121 13.75 -14.64 3.31
C ARG A 121 14.09 -14.66 1.82
N ARG A 122 14.62 -13.56 1.28
CA ARG A 122 15.06 -13.51 -0.13
C ARG A 122 16.12 -14.57 -0.47
N ARG A 123 17.00 -14.91 0.48
CA ARG A 123 18.02 -15.95 0.29
C ARG A 123 17.38 -17.34 0.24
N ASP A 124 16.43 -17.61 1.12
CA ASP A 124 15.68 -18.87 1.11
C ASP A 124 14.88 -19.04 -0.19
N LEU A 125 14.27 -17.96 -0.69
CA LEU A 125 13.59 -17.98 -1.99
C LEU A 125 14.56 -18.22 -3.17
N ALA A 126 15.79 -17.72 -3.09
CA ALA A 126 16.79 -17.98 -4.12
C ALA A 126 17.22 -19.45 -4.15
N ILE A 127 17.34 -20.08 -2.98
CA ILE A 127 17.60 -21.52 -2.82
C ILE A 127 16.44 -22.31 -3.43
N LEU A 128 15.20 -22.00 -3.02
CA LEU A 128 14.00 -22.64 -3.58
C LEU A 128 13.95 -22.57 -5.11
N ASN A 129 14.18 -21.39 -5.70
CA ASN A 129 14.11 -21.22 -7.15
C ASN A 129 15.25 -21.91 -7.91
N LYS A 130 16.45 -22.04 -7.31
CA LYS A 130 17.62 -22.63 -7.97
C LYS A 130 17.71 -24.14 -7.78
N GLN A 131 17.31 -24.63 -6.61
CA GLN A 131 17.56 -26.00 -6.16
C GLN A 131 16.27 -26.79 -5.92
N GLY A 132 15.10 -26.12 -5.87
CA GLY A 132 13.82 -26.75 -5.54
C GLY A 132 13.65 -27.05 -4.05
N GLU A 133 14.58 -26.63 -3.20
CA GLU A 133 14.55 -26.88 -1.76
C GLU A 133 13.65 -25.88 -1.04
N VAL A 134 12.59 -26.38 -0.39
CA VAL A 134 11.62 -25.56 0.33
C VAL A 134 11.98 -25.50 1.82
N ASN A 135 12.24 -24.29 2.33
CA ASN A 135 12.20 -24.06 3.77
C ASN A 135 10.72 -23.95 4.22
N PRO A 136 10.23 -24.80 5.14
CA PRO A 136 8.81 -24.84 5.53
C PRO A 136 8.36 -23.61 6.33
N ASP A 137 9.30 -22.83 6.88
CA ASP A 137 9.02 -21.64 7.69
C ASP A 137 9.40 -20.33 6.98
N SER A 138 10.19 -20.38 5.91
CA SER A 138 10.61 -19.20 5.15
C SER A 138 10.50 -19.44 3.64
N ASN A 139 9.37 -19.01 3.06
CA ASN A 139 9.02 -19.31 1.67
C ASN A 139 8.06 -18.23 1.12
N TYR A 140 7.41 -18.47 -0.01
CA TYR A 140 6.47 -17.51 -0.61
C TYR A 140 5.29 -17.17 0.29
N CYS A 141 4.92 -18.03 1.25
CA CYS A 141 3.80 -17.79 2.16
C CYS A 141 4.23 -17.15 3.48
N PHE A 142 5.41 -17.53 4.01
CA PHE A 142 5.82 -17.22 5.38
C PHE A 142 7.06 -16.31 5.45
N GLY A 143 7.06 -15.40 6.42
CA GLY A 143 8.06 -14.35 6.64
C GLY A 143 7.50 -12.94 6.47
N GLU A 144 8.37 -11.95 6.60
CA GLU A 144 8.01 -10.54 6.63
C GLU A 144 7.21 -10.11 5.39
N GLY A 145 6.08 -9.43 5.61
CA GLY A 145 5.06 -9.05 4.62
C GLY A 145 4.20 -10.20 4.09
N GLY A 146 4.37 -11.41 4.62
CA GLY A 146 3.55 -12.59 4.31
C GLY A 146 3.55 -12.96 2.83
N ALA A 147 2.42 -13.46 2.33
CA ALA A 147 2.26 -13.87 0.94
C ALA A 147 2.33 -12.71 -0.08
N GLY A 148 2.17 -11.46 0.37
CA GLY A 148 2.15 -10.30 -0.50
C GLY A 148 3.53 -9.87 -0.99
N THR A 149 4.57 -10.03 -0.18
CA THR A 149 5.90 -9.40 -0.37
C THR A 149 6.53 -9.65 -1.74
N TYR A 150 6.43 -10.88 -2.25
CA TYR A 150 7.01 -11.30 -3.53
C TYR A 150 5.93 -11.62 -4.57
N SER A 151 4.84 -10.86 -4.57
CA SER A 151 3.78 -10.89 -5.58
C SER A 151 3.85 -9.67 -6.50
N ASP A 152 3.05 -9.60 -7.57
CA ASP A 152 3.00 -8.38 -8.40
C ASP A 152 2.43 -7.16 -7.66
N GLY A 153 1.75 -7.39 -6.51
CA GLY A 153 1.18 -6.33 -5.70
C GLY A 153 -0.13 -5.74 -6.23
N LYS A 154 -0.98 -6.50 -6.93
CA LYS A 154 -2.35 -6.08 -7.26
C LYS A 154 -3.11 -5.69 -6.00
N LEU A 155 -3.63 -4.47 -5.99
CA LEU A 155 -4.44 -3.93 -4.91
C LEU A 155 -5.90 -3.89 -5.40
N TYR A 156 -6.63 -4.97 -5.18
CA TYR A 156 -8.06 -5.02 -5.47
C TYR A 156 -8.83 -5.53 -4.26
N THR A 157 -10.02 -4.99 -4.06
CA THR A 157 -10.99 -5.49 -3.08
C THR A 157 -12.37 -5.53 -3.71
N ARG A 158 -13.12 -6.59 -3.39
CA ARG A 158 -14.53 -6.72 -3.80
C ARG A 158 -15.49 -6.08 -2.79
N SER A 159 -14.96 -5.50 -1.70
CA SER A 159 -15.74 -4.92 -0.62
C SER A 159 -15.24 -3.53 -0.29
N SER A 160 -16.02 -2.52 -0.68
CA SER A 160 -15.81 -1.11 -0.30
C SER A 160 -16.52 -0.71 0.99
N LYS A 161 -17.34 -1.60 1.58
CA LYS A 161 -18.15 -1.30 2.77
C LYS A 161 -17.50 -1.68 4.11
N ARG A 162 -16.37 -2.40 4.10
CA ARG A 162 -15.77 -3.02 5.30
C ARG A 162 -14.48 -2.36 5.80
N GLY A 163 -14.19 -1.14 5.34
CA GLY A 163 -13.02 -0.40 5.76
C GLY A 163 -12.68 0.75 4.82
N ASP A 164 -11.72 1.57 5.22
CA ASP A 164 -11.25 2.71 4.44
C ASP A 164 -10.12 2.28 3.48
N ILE A 165 -10.49 2.04 2.23
CA ILE A 165 -9.54 1.67 1.17
C ILE A 165 -8.55 2.81 0.91
N ASN A 166 -9.04 4.06 0.90
CA ASN A 166 -8.21 5.23 0.61
C ASN A 166 -7.12 5.39 1.66
N ARG A 167 -7.42 5.14 2.93
CA ARG A 167 -6.41 5.15 3.99
C ARG A 167 -5.31 4.11 3.75
N ILE A 168 -5.65 2.89 3.33
CA ILE A 168 -4.67 1.83 3.05
C ILE A 168 -3.79 2.19 1.85
N LEU A 169 -4.37 2.71 0.77
CA LEU A 169 -3.61 3.16 -0.40
C LEU A 169 -2.67 4.31 -0.04
N ASN A 170 -3.14 5.29 0.75
CA ASN A 170 -2.29 6.38 1.21
C ASN A 170 -1.16 5.91 2.13
N LEU A 171 -1.39 4.91 2.99
CA LEU A 171 -0.30 4.30 3.77
C LEU A 171 0.75 3.66 2.86
N PHE A 172 0.34 2.95 1.80
CA PHE A 172 1.31 2.43 0.83
C PHE A 172 2.12 3.54 0.17
N VAL A 173 1.49 4.65 -0.24
CA VAL A 173 2.19 5.82 -0.79
C VAL A 173 3.14 6.44 0.25
N HIS A 174 2.69 6.60 1.49
CA HIS A 174 3.49 7.12 2.60
C HIS A 174 4.79 6.31 2.81
N PHE A 175 4.76 4.99 2.58
CA PHE A 175 5.92 4.11 2.71
C PHE A 175 6.67 3.85 1.37
N GLY A 176 6.34 4.58 0.29
CA GLY A 176 7.12 4.60 -0.94
C GLY A 176 6.47 3.95 -2.18
N ALA A 177 5.16 3.64 -2.14
CA ALA A 177 4.44 3.32 -3.36
C ALA A 177 4.21 4.56 -4.24
N GLU A 178 4.07 4.37 -5.56
CA GLU A 178 3.76 5.46 -6.47
C GLU A 178 2.34 5.99 -6.26
N GLU A 179 2.14 7.30 -6.36
CA GLU A 179 0.82 7.95 -6.22
C GLU A 179 -0.24 7.41 -7.20
N LYS A 180 0.18 6.81 -8.32
CA LYS A 180 -0.74 6.22 -9.30
C LYS A 180 -1.70 5.20 -8.69
N ILE A 181 -1.30 4.54 -7.60
CA ILE A 181 -2.18 3.57 -6.93
C ILE A 181 -3.44 4.21 -6.35
N LEU A 182 -3.45 5.54 -6.16
CA LEU A 182 -4.59 6.30 -5.61
C LEU A 182 -5.69 6.56 -6.64
N TYR A 183 -5.38 6.53 -7.94
CA TYR A 183 -6.33 6.88 -8.99
C TYR A 183 -6.48 5.81 -10.08
N GLU A 184 -5.55 4.85 -10.20
CA GLU A 184 -5.73 3.72 -11.10
C GLU A 184 -6.88 2.81 -10.66
N SER A 185 -7.72 2.41 -11.60
CA SER A 185 -8.85 1.50 -11.34
C SER A 185 -8.44 0.08 -10.93
N HIS A 186 -7.27 -0.37 -11.38
CA HIS A 186 -6.69 -1.67 -11.05
C HIS A 186 -5.23 -1.48 -10.62
N PRO A 187 -5.00 -0.87 -9.46
CA PRO A 187 -3.67 -0.45 -9.06
C PRO A 187 -2.79 -1.63 -8.70
N HIS A 188 -1.50 -1.50 -8.97
CA HIS A 188 -0.48 -2.45 -8.54
C HIS A 188 0.80 -1.72 -8.12
N ILE A 189 1.49 -2.26 -7.12
CA ILE A 189 2.74 -1.68 -6.60
C ILE A 189 3.97 -2.18 -7.36
N GLY A 190 3.93 -3.41 -7.87
CA GLY A 190 5.06 -4.09 -8.50
C GLY A 190 5.93 -4.87 -7.51
N THR A 191 6.37 -6.06 -7.92
CA THR A 191 7.09 -7.03 -7.08
C THR A 191 8.37 -6.50 -6.46
N ASN A 192 9.10 -5.64 -7.16
CA ASN A 192 10.39 -5.14 -6.66
C ASN A 192 10.24 -4.05 -5.60
N LYS A 193 9.07 -3.41 -5.50
CA LYS A 193 8.83 -2.29 -4.56
C LYS A 193 8.28 -2.76 -3.23
N LEU A 194 7.45 -3.80 -3.23
CA LEU A 194 6.84 -4.33 -1.99
C LEU A 194 7.86 -4.70 -0.91
N PRO A 195 8.97 -5.42 -1.19
CA PRO A 195 10.00 -5.70 -0.19
C PRO A 195 10.50 -4.45 0.53
N HIS A 196 10.70 -3.35 -0.20
CA HIS A 196 11.16 -2.08 0.35
C HIS A 196 10.09 -1.39 1.19
N ILE A 197 8.85 -1.35 0.70
CA ILE A 197 7.71 -0.75 1.40
C ILE A 197 7.42 -1.48 2.72
N ILE A 198 7.41 -2.81 2.69
CA ILE A 198 7.22 -3.64 3.88
C ILE A 198 8.35 -3.41 4.90
N THR A 199 9.60 -3.38 4.42
CA THR A 199 10.76 -3.07 5.27
C THR A 199 10.63 -1.68 5.91
N ALA A 200 10.16 -0.69 5.15
CA ALA A 200 9.94 0.68 5.64
C ALA A 200 8.83 0.71 6.71
N MET A 201 7.73 -0.03 6.52
CA MET A 201 6.69 -0.21 7.54
C MET A 201 7.26 -0.81 8.83
N ARG A 202 8.04 -1.91 8.73
CA ARG A 202 8.70 -2.50 9.90
C ARG A 202 9.60 -1.50 10.60
N HIS A 203 10.47 -0.80 9.86
CA HIS A 203 11.36 0.20 10.44
C HIS A 203 10.57 1.27 11.20
N LYS A 204 9.47 1.75 10.63
CA LYS A 204 8.63 2.74 11.30
C LYS A 204 7.97 2.21 12.56
N ILE A 205 7.45 0.99 12.53
CA ILE A 205 6.88 0.33 13.71
C ILE A 205 7.95 0.20 14.80
N THR A 206 9.17 -0.23 14.46
CA THR A 206 10.28 -0.36 15.43
C THR A 206 10.80 0.97 15.95
N GLU A 207 10.87 2.01 15.10
CA GLU A 207 11.26 3.37 15.50
C GLU A 207 10.28 3.96 16.52
N CYS A 208 9.00 3.59 16.42
CA CYS A 208 7.98 3.97 17.38
C CYS A 208 7.98 3.13 18.66
N GLY A 209 8.81 2.10 18.78
CA GLY A 209 8.89 1.21 19.95
C GLY A 209 8.04 -0.06 19.84
N GLY A 210 7.50 -0.40 18.67
CA GLY A 210 6.94 -1.72 18.39
C GLY A 210 8.04 -2.78 18.25
N GLU A 211 7.71 -4.05 18.52
CA GLU A 211 8.68 -5.14 18.51
C GLU A 211 8.38 -6.16 17.41
N PHE A 212 9.41 -6.69 16.76
CA PHE A 212 9.32 -7.81 15.82
C PHE A 212 10.15 -8.97 16.32
N LEU A 213 9.54 -10.13 16.42
CA LEU A 213 10.18 -11.40 16.74
C LEU A 213 9.98 -12.34 15.55
N PHE A 214 10.96 -12.35 14.65
CA PHE A 214 11.02 -13.29 13.53
C PHE A 214 11.46 -14.68 13.98
N GLU A 215 11.19 -15.68 13.15
CA GLU A 215 11.50 -17.08 13.46
C GLU A 215 10.85 -17.52 14.79
N LYS A 216 9.64 -17.00 15.07
CA LYS A 216 8.81 -17.31 16.24
C LYS A 216 7.44 -17.78 15.81
N LYS A 217 7.34 -19.07 15.54
CA LYS A 217 6.06 -19.70 15.22
C LYS A 217 5.24 -19.85 16.49
N VAL A 218 4.08 -19.21 16.55
CA VAL A 218 3.11 -19.50 17.62
C VAL A 218 2.54 -20.90 17.43
N THR A 219 2.61 -21.71 18.47
CA THR A 219 2.17 -23.11 18.46
C THR A 219 0.94 -23.35 19.34
N ASP A 220 0.69 -22.47 20.32
CA ASP A 220 -0.42 -22.63 21.25
C ASP A 220 -0.83 -21.29 21.90
N PHE A 221 -2.05 -21.24 22.42
CA PHE A 221 -2.54 -20.13 23.25
C PHE A 221 -2.43 -20.48 24.73
N ILE A 222 -2.06 -19.50 25.55
CA ILE A 222 -2.16 -19.62 27.01
C ILE A 222 -3.52 -19.05 27.41
N ILE A 223 -4.40 -19.91 27.93
CA ILE A 223 -5.77 -19.55 28.29
C ILE A 223 -5.95 -19.74 29.80
N THR A 224 -6.52 -18.73 30.46
CA THR A 224 -6.83 -18.74 31.89
C THR A 224 -8.20 -18.11 32.10
N ASN A 225 -9.12 -18.79 32.80
CA ASN A 225 -10.49 -18.32 33.03
C ASN A 225 -11.19 -17.86 31.73
N GLU A 226 -11.15 -18.69 30.69
CA GLU A 226 -11.72 -18.43 29.36
C GLU A 226 -11.16 -17.18 28.63
N LYS A 227 -10.02 -16.65 29.09
CA LYS A 227 -9.34 -15.50 28.48
C LYS A 227 -7.96 -15.88 28.00
N ILE A 228 -7.58 -15.39 26.82
CA ILE A 228 -6.21 -15.51 26.32
C ILE A 228 -5.32 -14.57 27.15
N THR A 229 -4.31 -15.13 27.80
CA THR A 229 -3.32 -14.40 28.61
C THR A 229 -1.94 -14.39 27.97
N GLY A 230 -1.71 -15.20 26.94
CA GLY A 230 -0.44 -15.24 26.21
C GLY A 230 -0.42 -16.26 25.07
N VAL A 231 0.77 -16.49 24.53
CA VAL A 231 1.02 -17.45 23.45
C VAL A 231 2.30 -18.24 23.74
N ARG A 232 2.38 -19.48 23.25
CA ARG A 232 3.60 -20.29 23.25
C ARG A 232 4.21 -20.26 21.86
N THR A 233 5.53 -20.07 21.78
CA THR A 233 6.28 -20.14 20.52
C THR A 233 7.20 -21.36 20.51
N GLY A 234 7.43 -21.91 19.31
CA GLY A 234 8.37 -23.00 19.04
C GLY A 234 9.48 -22.57 18.11
#